data_AF-A0A970W0Y8-F1
#
_entry.id   AF-A0A970W0Y8-F1
#
_cell.length_a   1.000
_cell.length_b   1.000
_cell.length_c   1.000
_cell.angle_alpha   90.00
_cell.angle_beta   90.00
_cell.angle_gamma   90.00
#
_symmetry.space_group_name_H-M   'P 1'
#
loop_
_entity.id
_entity.type
_entity.pdbx_description
1 polymer ?
#
loop_
_entity_poly.entity_id
_entity_poly.type
_entity_poly.pdbx_seq_one_letter_code
_entity_poly.pdbx_strand_id
1 'polypeptide(L)'
;MSIEIGDLVFFYVKNQGVYGLWKVTAGPFFDEAQVWSNQEQAYPYRFTFEPYFGHFPRPISLTDILDLHDKGRIWTFDLNPVQKKNQNKITMDEARELLRLLLRNNPRREAEKPVLEPYIPPATSRDVRVDLSSSANGRVRYEGWLNAWFISALARGELRSLLGNYREFLNLVPTSFNRVMDIFLTHVAQIDSIEVLHKFTCIELKADRATEQDLAQVLRYEDWLARKLAGGDHEMIQTVLVASRFSDDVLDYVKARQRVEEKTVRLISYQVEPNCVTILLNEERPG
;
A
#
# COMPACT_ATOMS: atom_id res chain seq x y z
N MET A 1 0.90 9.35 -6.84
CA MET A 1 1.43 8.01 -7.16
C MET A 1 2.06 7.42 -5.91
N SER A 2 2.28 6.10 -5.85
CA SER A 2 2.66 5.41 -4.61
C SER A 2 4.15 5.22 -4.37
N ILE A 3 4.96 5.34 -5.43
CA ILE A 3 6.42 5.20 -5.41
C ILE A 3 7.02 6.61 -5.32
N GLU A 4 7.93 6.81 -4.38
CA GLU A 4 8.61 8.09 -4.13
C GLU A 4 10.13 7.96 -4.24
N ILE A 5 10.79 9.09 -4.47
CA ILE A 5 12.25 9.15 -4.48
C ILE A 5 12.76 8.71 -3.10
N GLY A 6 13.70 7.76 -3.10
CA GLY A 6 14.27 7.19 -1.89
C GLY A 6 13.62 5.90 -1.42
N ASP A 7 12.49 5.49 -2.00
CA ASP A 7 11.91 4.17 -1.74
C ASP A 7 12.93 3.06 -2.05
N LEU A 8 12.87 2.00 -1.25
CA LEU A 8 13.68 0.80 -1.45
C LEU A 8 12.90 -0.24 -2.25
N VAL A 9 13.57 -0.87 -3.21
CA VAL A 9 12.97 -1.85 -4.11
C VAL A 9 13.76 -3.14 -4.04
N PHE A 10 13.02 -4.26 -4.05
CA PHE A 10 13.55 -5.61 -4.23
C PHE A 10 12.98 -6.16 -5.54
N PHE A 11 13.76 -6.96 -6.28
CA PHE A 11 13.29 -7.60 -7.50
C PHE A 11 13.05 -9.08 -7.27
N TYR A 12 11.80 -9.51 -7.42
CA TYR A 12 11.48 -10.92 -7.51
C TYR A 12 11.59 -11.40 -8.95
N VAL A 13 12.50 -12.33 -9.20
CA VAL A 13 12.65 -13.00 -10.49
C VAL A 13 12.03 -14.39 -10.37
N LYS A 14 11.01 -14.64 -11.19
CA LYS A 14 10.24 -15.89 -11.16
C LYS A 14 11.15 -17.11 -11.27
N ASN A 15 10.96 -18.07 -10.39
CA ASN A 15 11.74 -19.31 -10.27
C ASN A 15 13.23 -19.12 -9.93
N GLN A 16 13.68 -17.90 -9.61
CA GLN A 16 15.06 -17.63 -9.21
C GLN A 16 15.14 -17.14 -7.75
N GLY A 17 14.32 -16.16 -7.38
CA GLY A 17 14.29 -15.63 -6.02
C GLY A 17 14.17 -14.11 -5.95
N VAL A 18 14.35 -13.56 -4.75
CA VAL A 18 14.38 -12.11 -4.52
C VAL A 18 15.82 -11.63 -4.49
N TYR A 19 16.13 -10.70 -5.38
CA TYR A 19 17.45 -10.10 -5.54
C TYR A 19 17.51 -8.73 -4.89
N GLY A 20 18.75 -8.35 -4.56
CA GLY A 20 19.29 -7.01 -4.41
C GLY A 20 18.52 -6.02 -3.53
N LEU A 21 19.05 -4.81 -3.53
CA LEU A 21 18.42 -3.65 -2.93
C LEU A 21 18.70 -2.48 -3.87
N TRP A 22 17.65 -1.83 -4.33
CA TRP A 22 17.75 -0.64 -5.17
C TRP A 22 17.03 0.51 -4.50
N LYS A 23 17.45 1.73 -4.83
CA LYS A 23 16.84 2.96 -4.33
C LYS A 23 16.25 3.74 -5.49
N VAL A 24 15.01 4.16 -5.35
CA VAL A 24 14.33 4.98 -6.37
C VAL A 24 14.99 6.35 -6.46
N THR A 25 15.31 6.77 -7.69
CA THR A 25 16.00 8.04 -7.99
C THR A 25 15.08 9.04 -8.70
N ALA A 26 14.04 8.58 -9.40
CA ALA A 26 12.97 9.44 -9.91
C ALA A 26 11.62 8.72 -9.81
N GLY A 27 10.58 9.50 -9.47
CA GLY A 27 9.21 9.01 -9.33
C GLY A 27 8.57 8.57 -10.65
N PRO A 28 7.29 8.13 -10.61
CA PRO A 28 6.65 7.53 -11.78
C PRO A 28 6.41 8.48 -12.95
N PHE A 29 6.76 8.02 -14.15
CA PHE A 29 6.52 8.70 -15.42
C PHE A 29 6.00 7.71 -16.48
N PHE A 30 5.46 8.27 -17.56
CA PHE A 30 5.02 7.55 -18.73
C PHE A 30 6.03 7.76 -19.87
N ASP A 31 6.56 6.67 -20.42
CA ASP A 31 7.41 6.64 -21.60
C ASP A 31 7.20 5.33 -22.40
N GLU A 32 7.02 5.44 -23.71
CA GLU A 32 6.79 4.32 -24.62
C GLU A 32 8.05 3.80 -25.30
N ALA A 33 9.25 4.34 -24.99
CA ALA A 33 10.49 3.86 -25.59
C ALA A 33 10.67 2.36 -25.38
N GLN A 34 10.96 1.59 -26.43
CA GLN A 34 11.13 0.15 -26.31
C GLN A 34 12.45 -0.20 -25.61
N VAL A 35 12.38 -0.61 -24.34
CA VAL A 35 13.55 -1.00 -23.53
C VAL A 35 13.76 -2.52 -23.50
N TRP A 36 12.66 -3.29 -23.59
CA TRP A 36 12.71 -4.74 -23.54
C TRP A 36 12.91 -5.34 -24.93
N SER A 37 13.61 -6.47 -25.01
CA SER A 37 13.81 -7.17 -26.28
C SER A 37 12.51 -7.75 -26.87
N ASN A 38 11.54 -8.08 -26.02
CA ASN A 38 10.22 -8.54 -26.44
C ASN A 38 9.33 -7.34 -26.84
N GLN A 39 8.95 -7.27 -28.11
CA GLN A 39 8.12 -6.19 -28.67
C GLN A 39 6.70 -6.13 -28.10
N GLU A 40 6.20 -7.23 -27.51
CA GLU A 40 4.89 -7.25 -26.84
C GLU A 40 4.95 -6.65 -25.41
N GLN A 41 6.15 -6.32 -24.93
CA GLN A 41 6.40 -5.84 -23.57
C GLN A 41 6.83 -4.36 -23.56
N ALA A 42 5.86 -3.45 -23.67
CA ALA A 42 6.12 -2.01 -23.68
C ALA A 42 6.41 -1.41 -22.28
N TYR A 43 5.71 -1.89 -21.24
CA TYR A 43 5.77 -1.39 -19.85
C TYR A 43 6.00 0.14 -19.73
N PRO A 44 5.03 0.96 -20.16
CA PRO A 44 5.27 2.39 -20.34
C PRO A 44 5.25 3.19 -19.04
N TYR A 45 4.66 2.65 -17.98
CA TYR A 45 4.70 3.26 -16.65
C TYR A 45 5.97 2.83 -15.93
N ARG A 46 6.87 3.78 -15.70
CA ARG A 46 8.24 3.53 -15.23
C ARG A 46 8.59 4.45 -14.08
N PHE A 47 9.64 4.08 -13.36
CA PHE A 47 10.36 4.91 -12.42
C PHE A 47 11.84 4.55 -12.56
N THR A 48 12.75 5.41 -12.11
CA THR A 48 14.19 5.10 -12.17
C THR A 48 14.71 4.74 -10.79
N PHE A 49 15.75 3.91 -10.75
CA PHE A 49 16.36 3.42 -9.54
C PHE A 49 17.84 3.11 -9.78
N GLU A 50 18.61 3.03 -8.69
CA GLU A 50 20.03 2.70 -8.71
C GLU A 50 20.36 1.60 -7.70
N PRO A 51 21.43 0.81 -7.92
CA PRO A 51 21.93 -0.14 -6.92
C PRO A 51 22.21 0.57 -5.59
N TYR A 52 21.82 -0.06 -4.48
CA TYR A 52 21.94 0.54 -3.16
C TYR A 52 22.50 -0.45 -2.14
N PHE A 53 23.38 0.04 -1.25
CA PHE A 53 23.94 -0.66 -0.09
C PHE A 53 24.91 -1.83 -0.39
N GLY A 54 24.91 -2.39 -1.59
CA GLY A 54 25.91 -3.34 -2.05
C GLY A 54 25.44 -4.20 -3.21
N HIS A 55 26.32 -5.07 -3.69
CA HIS A 55 25.98 -6.09 -4.68
C HIS A 55 25.64 -7.42 -4.00
N PHE A 56 24.46 -7.97 -4.30
CA PHE A 56 23.94 -9.22 -3.72
C PHE A 56 23.79 -10.31 -4.80
N PRO A 57 24.87 -11.02 -5.16
CA PRO A 57 24.82 -12.02 -6.24
C PRO A 57 24.02 -13.28 -5.87
N ARG A 58 23.85 -13.59 -4.58
CA ARG A 58 23.04 -14.74 -4.12
C ARG A 58 21.66 -14.26 -3.65
N PRO A 59 20.57 -14.58 -4.39
CA PRO A 59 19.23 -14.15 -4.03
C PRO A 59 18.70 -14.84 -2.78
N ILE A 60 17.58 -14.35 -2.26
CA ILE A 60 16.74 -15.07 -1.30
C ILE A 60 15.94 -16.13 -2.07
N SER A 61 15.99 -17.38 -1.62
CA SER A 61 15.23 -18.46 -2.25
C SER A 61 13.72 -18.31 -1.98
N LEU A 62 12.88 -18.85 -2.87
CA LEU A 62 11.44 -18.87 -2.64
C LEU A 62 11.07 -19.63 -1.36
N THR A 63 11.80 -20.71 -1.07
CA THR A 63 11.61 -21.50 0.16
C THR A 63 11.81 -20.67 1.42
N ASP A 64 12.86 -19.83 1.48
CA ASP A 64 13.07 -18.94 2.63
C ASP A 64 11.90 -17.93 2.79
N ILE A 65 11.33 -17.45 1.69
CA ILE A 65 10.18 -16.52 1.73
C ILE A 65 8.93 -17.24 2.26
N LEU A 66 8.68 -18.46 1.79
CA LEU A 66 7.58 -19.30 2.28
C LEU A 66 7.73 -19.62 3.77
N ASP A 67 8.95 -19.93 4.22
CA ASP A 67 9.24 -20.14 5.65
C ASP A 67 8.95 -18.89 6.50
N LEU A 68 9.27 -17.69 5.99
CA LEU A 68 8.93 -16.44 6.67
C LEU A 68 7.42 -16.18 6.65
N HIS A 69 6.74 -16.55 5.57
CA HIS A 69 5.29 -16.45 5.46
C HIS A 69 4.57 -17.33 6.47
N ASP A 70 4.99 -18.60 6.60
CA ASP A 70 4.44 -19.56 7.56
C ASP A 70 4.66 -19.12 9.01
N LYS A 71 5.79 -18.44 9.27
CA LYS A 71 6.10 -17.81 10.56
C LYS A 71 5.38 -16.47 10.78
N GLY A 72 4.61 -15.99 9.81
CA GLY A 72 3.91 -14.71 9.86
C GLY A 72 4.81 -13.47 9.80
N ARG A 73 6.09 -13.62 9.45
CA ARG A 73 7.07 -12.53 9.37
C ARG A 73 7.04 -11.82 8.02
N ILE A 74 6.50 -12.48 7.00
CA ILE A 74 6.08 -11.89 5.72
C ILE A 74 4.62 -12.26 5.50
N TRP A 75 3.81 -11.33 5.03
CA TRP A 75 2.37 -11.55 4.86
C TRP A 75 1.77 -10.71 3.74
N THR A 76 2.48 -9.68 3.26
CA THR A 76 2.07 -8.85 2.12
C THR A 76 2.55 -9.41 0.78
N PHE A 77 3.55 -10.29 0.81
CA PHE A 77 4.07 -10.96 -0.38
C PHE A 77 3.16 -12.14 -0.76
N ASP A 78 2.25 -11.90 -1.70
CA ASP A 78 1.34 -12.91 -2.23
C ASP A 78 1.87 -13.52 -3.54
N LEU A 79 2.02 -14.84 -3.54
CA LEU A 79 2.37 -15.64 -4.72
C LEU A 79 1.14 -16.13 -5.49
N ASN A 80 -0.06 -15.82 -4.99
CA ASN A 80 -1.31 -16.27 -5.60
C ASN A 80 -1.50 -15.61 -6.97
N PRO A 81 -1.69 -16.39 -8.05
CA PRO A 81 -1.88 -15.88 -9.41
C PRO A 81 -3.14 -15.02 -9.60
N VAL A 82 -4.05 -14.97 -8.61
CA VAL A 82 -5.26 -14.14 -8.68
C VAL A 82 -4.93 -12.65 -8.71
N GLN A 83 -3.92 -12.21 -7.94
CA GLN A 83 -3.44 -10.84 -8.01
C GLN A 83 -2.39 -10.75 -9.13
N LYS A 84 -2.81 -10.48 -10.37
CA LYS A 84 -1.92 -10.18 -11.50
C LYS A 84 -1.19 -8.84 -11.31
N LYS A 85 -0.45 -8.70 -10.21
CA LYS A 85 0.31 -7.52 -9.85
C LYS A 85 1.78 -7.70 -10.20
N ASN A 86 2.37 -6.62 -10.67
CA ASN A 86 3.79 -6.54 -10.96
C ASN A 86 4.58 -5.87 -9.82
N GLN A 87 3.89 -5.42 -8.76
CA GLN A 87 4.50 -4.78 -7.60
C GLN A 87 3.69 -5.10 -6.33
N ASN A 88 4.40 -5.36 -5.24
CA ASN A 88 3.84 -5.52 -3.90
C ASN A 88 4.56 -4.56 -2.97
N LYS A 89 3.81 -3.70 -2.28
CA LYS A 89 4.36 -2.95 -1.15
C LYS A 89 4.46 -3.89 0.04
N ILE A 90 5.56 -3.77 0.77
CA ILE A 90 5.84 -4.52 1.98
C ILE A 90 6.07 -3.54 3.13
N THR A 91 5.89 -4.00 4.35
CA THR A 91 6.24 -3.22 5.55
C THR A 91 7.75 -3.18 5.77
N MET A 92 8.22 -2.24 6.58
CA MET A 92 9.62 -2.12 6.99
C MET A 92 10.10 -3.34 7.77
N ASP A 93 9.22 -3.97 8.56
CA ASP A 93 9.54 -5.21 9.25
C ASP A 93 9.77 -6.36 8.26
N GLU A 94 8.95 -6.46 7.22
CA GLU A 94 9.16 -7.43 6.13
C GLU A 94 10.44 -7.13 5.35
N ALA A 95 10.70 -5.85 5.06
CA ALA A 95 11.92 -5.42 4.38
C ALA A 95 13.18 -5.75 5.20
N ARG A 96 13.13 -5.60 6.54
CA ARG A 96 14.22 -6.00 7.45
C ARG A 96 14.48 -7.50 7.37
N GLU A 97 13.45 -8.33 7.25
CA GLU A 97 13.63 -9.76 7.05
C GLU A 97 14.29 -10.13 5.72
N LEU A 98 13.84 -9.50 4.63
CA LEU A 98 14.45 -9.70 3.33
C LEU A 98 15.92 -9.27 3.34
N LEU A 99 16.22 -8.10 3.90
CA LEU A 99 17.59 -7.60 4.03
C LEU A 99 18.47 -8.53 4.87
N ARG A 100 17.94 -9.04 5.99
CA ARG A 100 18.62 -10.03 6.85
C ARG A 100 19.01 -11.28 6.04
N LEU A 101 18.10 -11.80 5.21
CA LEU A 101 18.36 -12.96 4.36
C LEU A 101 19.35 -12.67 3.24
N LEU A 102 19.30 -11.50 2.61
CA LEU A 102 20.29 -11.07 1.62
C LEU A 102 21.69 -11.00 2.22
N LEU A 103 21.83 -10.39 3.40
CA LEU A 103 23.11 -10.30 4.11
C LEU A 103 23.61 -11.68 4.56
N ARG A 104 22.72 -12.56 5.04
CA ARG A 104 23.05 -13.96 5.36
C ARG A 104 23.62 -14.69 4.15
N ASN A 105 22.97 -14.56 2.99
CA ASN A 105 23.36 -15.26 1.77
C ASN A 105 24.64 -14.69 1.17
N ASN A 106 24.91 -13.39 1.39
CA ASN A 106 26.07 -12.65 0.86
C ASN A 106 26.93 -12.09 2.01
N PRO A 107 27.63 -12.95 2.79
CA PRO A 107 28.32 -12.55 4.02
C PRO A 107 29.55 -11.65 3.78
N ARG A 108 30.09 -11.65 2.55
CA ARG A 108 31.13 -10.71 2.14
C ARG A 108 30.46 -9.59 1.36
N ARG A 109 30.54 -8.38 1.89
CA ARG A 109 30.00 -7.20 1.22
C ARG A 109 30.82 -6.90 -0.02
N GLU A 110 30.19 -6.99 -1.18
CA GLU A 110 30.70 -6.41 -2.41
C GLU A 110 30.15 -5.00 -2.58
N ALA A 111 30.98 -4.08 -3.07
CA ALA A 111 30.54 -2.73 -3.40
C ALA A 111 29.44 -2.76 -4.47
N GLU A 112 28.64 -1.70 -4.52
CA GLU A 112 27.64 -1.52 -5.57
C GLU A 112 28.32 -1.59 -6.95
N LYS A 113 27.73 -2.37 -7.87
CA LYS A 113 28.18 -2.42 -9.26
C LYS A 113 27.30 -1.45 -10.07
N PRO A 114 27.86 -0.39 -10.67
CA PRO A 114 27.07 0.54 -11.46
C PRO A 114 26.47 -0.18 -12.67
N VAL A 115 25.27 0.24 -13.05
CA VAL A 115 24.67 -0.17 -14.33
C VAL A 115 25.45 0.53 -15.44
N LEU A 116 26.04 -0.24 -16.36
CA LEU A 116 26.92 0.32 -17.40
C LEU A 116 26.18 1.27 -18.35
N GLU A 117 24.95 0.93 -18.70
CA GLU A 117 24.08 1.72 -19.58
C GLU A 117 22.75 1.97 -18.86
N PRO A 118 22.71 2.90 -17.88
CA PRO A 118 21.48 3.17 -17.16
C PRO A 118 20.46 3.82 -18.09
N TYR A 119 19.20 3.43 -17.95
CA TYR A 119 18.13 4.08 -18.68
C TYR A 119 17.97 5.54 -18.21
N ILE A 120 18.01 6.47 -19.15
CA ILE A 120 17.78 7.90 -18.91
C ILE A 120 16.42 8.25 -19.52
N PRO A 121 15.44 8.70 -18.73
CA PRO A 121 14.14 9.11 -19.25
C PRO A 121 14.30 10.20 -20.32
N PRO A 122 13.71 10.06 -21.51
CA PRO A 122 13.76 11.09 -22.53
C PRO A 122 12.99 12.34 -22.05
N ALA A 123 13.34 13.51 -22.59
CA ALA A 123 12.65 14.77 -22.27
C ALA A 123 11.16 14.77 -22.63
N THR A 124 10.71 13.82 -23.47
CA THR A 124 9.31 13.59 -23.86
C THR A 124 8.51 12.78 -22.83
N SER A 125 9.16 12.26 -21.78
CA SER A 125 8.49 11.53 -20.70
C SER A 125 7.46 12.41 -20.01
N ARG A 126 6.31 11.83 -19.62
CA ARG A 126 5.21 12.57 -18.99
C ARG A 126 5.03 12.17 -17.55
N ASP A 127 4.78 13.13 -16.67
CA ASP A 127 4.38 12.85 -15.29
C ASP A 127 3.10 12.02 -15.26
N VAL A 128 3.05 11.01 -14.38
CA VAL A 128 1.82 10.25 -14.14
C VAL A 128 1.03 10.93 -13.02
N ARG A 129 -0.18 11.40 -13.35
CA ARG A 129 -1.10 12.05 -12.40
C ARG A 129 -2.42 11.29 -12.35
N VAL A 130 -3.06 11.32 -11.20
CA VAL A 130 -4.43 10.81 -11.04
C VAL A 130 -5.38 11.83 -11.66
N ASP A 131 -6.14 11.40 -12.65
CA ASP A 131 -7.16 12.20 -13.32
C ASP A 131 -8.56 11.68 -12.96
N LEU A 132 -9.37 12.52 -12.33
CA LEU A 132 -10.74 12.20 -11.94
C LEU A 132 -11.76 12.80 -12.91
N SER A 133 -11.38 13.18 -14.13
CA SER A 133 -12.26 13.75 -15.16
C SER A 133 -13.44 12.86 -15.54
N SER A 134 -13.32 11.54 -15.35
CA SER A 134 -14.41 10.58 -15.54
C SER A 134 -15.43 10.54 -14.39
N SER A 135 -15.24 11.36 -13.36
CA SER A 135 -16.18 11.49 -12.23
C SER A 135 -17.51 12.11 -12.66
N ALA A 136 -18.57 11.73 -11.97
CA ALA A 136 -19.92 12.24 -12.23
C ALA A 136 -20.67 12.46 -10.91
N ASN A 137 -21.36 13.59 -10.80
CA ASN A 137 -22.11 13.99 -9.60
C ASN A 137 -21.25 13.92 -8.32
N GLY A 138 -20.01 14.42 -8.39
CA GLY A 138 -19.07 14.45 -7.26
C GLY A 138 -18.52 13.09 -6.83
N ARG A 139 -18.64 12.04 -7.65
CA ARG A 139 -18.22 10.67 -7.30
C ARG A 139 -17.31 10.10 -8.37
N VAL A 140 -16.32 9.29 -7.96
CA VAL A 140 -15.47 8.58 -8.93
C VAL A 140 -16.28 7.50 -9.66
N ARG A 141 -15.90 7.19 -10.90
CA ARG A 141 -16.56 6.14 -11.69
C ARG A 141 -16.21 4.73 -11.21
N TYR A 142 -14.97 4.53 -10.76
CA TYR A 142 -14.45 3.23 -10.32
C TYR A 142 -13.64 3.41 -9.04
N GLU A 143 -13.72 2.44 -8.13
CA GLU A 143 -12.98 2.42 -6.86
C GLU A 143 -11.47 2.52 -7.07
N GLY A 144 -10.94 1.98 -8.17
CA GLY A 144 -9.52 2.09 -8.52
C GLY A 144 -9.02 3.53 -8.64
N TRP A 145 -9.86 4.47 -9.10
CA TRP A 145 -9.50 5.90 -9.15
C TRP A 145 -9.44 6.52 -7.76
N LEU A 146 -10.36 6.12 -6.87
CA LEU A 146 -10.34 6.54 -5.47
C LEU A 146 -9.11 5.98 -4.74
N ASN A 147 -8.78 4.72 -4.96
CA ASN A 147 -7.56 4.10 -4.42
C ASN A 147 -6.31 4.85 -4.92
N ALA A 148 -6.19 5.09 -6.23
CA ALA A 148 -5.06 5.82 -6.80
C ALA A 148 -4.92 7.24 -6.20
N TRP A 149 -6.04 7.95 -6.00
CA TRP A 149 -6.04 9.26 -5.37
C TRP A 149 -5.59 9.18 -3.91
N PHE A 150 -6.17 8.28 -3.10
CA PHE A 150 -5.82 8.12 -1.69
C PHE A 150 -4.34 7.79 -1.51
N ILE A 151 -3.81 6.87 -2.33
CA ILE A 151 -2.40 6.50 -2.24
C ILE A 151 -1.49 7.66 -2.65
N SER A 152 -1.91 8.50 -3.60
CA SER A 152 -1.19 9.73 -3.92
C SER A 152 -1.23 10.76 -2.79
N ALA A 153 -2.36 10.93 -2.12
CA ALA A 153 -2.53 11.86 -1.01
C ALA A 153 -1.77 11.39 0.25
N LEU A 154 -1.74 10.07 0.49
CA LEU A 154 -0.97 9.44 1.57
C LEU A 154 0.53 9.64 1.39
N ALA A 155 1.03 9.43 0.17
CA ALA A 155 2.44 9.66 -0.17
C ALA A 155 2.86 11.12 0.13
N ARG A 156 2.02 12.09 -0.25
CA ARG A 156 2.23 13.51 0.03
C ARG A 156 1.96 13.94 1.49
N GLY A 157 1.56 13.03 2.36
CA GLY A 157 1.28 13.33 3.77
C GLY A 157 -0.01 14.11 4.02
N GLU A 158 -0.84 14.33 2.99
CA GLU A 158 -2.02 15.20 3.04
C GLU A 158 -3.11 14.69 3.99
N LEU A 159 -3.15 13.37 4.22
CA LEU A 159 -4.17 12.73 5.06
C LEU A 159 -3.75 12.55 6.52
N ARG A 160 -2.59 13.07 6.96
CA ARG A 160 -2.10 12.88 8.35
C ARG A 160 -3.01 13.49 9.40
N SER A 161 -3.61 14.65 9.10
CA SER A 161 -4.56 15.31 9.99
C SER A 161 -5.84 14.50 10.19
N LEU A 162 -6.31 13.84 9.12
CA LEU A 162 -7.54 13.05 9.14
C LEU A 162 -7.31 11.64 9.70
N LEU A 163 -6.28 10.93 9.24
CA LEU A 163 -6.08 9.52 9.54
C LEU A 163 -5.14 9.25 10.71
N GLY A 164 -4.43 10.28 11.20
CA GLY A 164 -3.36 10.16 12.18
C GLY A 164 -1.98 10.18 11.51
N ASN A 165 -0.92 10.30 12.32
CA ASN A 165 0.46 10.37 11.83
C ASN A 165 1.01 8.99 11.45
N TYR A 166 0.51 8.43 10.35
CA TYR A 166 0.95 7.13 9.84
C TYR A 166 2.41 7.14 9.39
N ARG A 167 3.12 6.02 9.59
CA ARG A 167 4.49 5.83 9.10
C ARG A 167 4.50 5.19 7.72
N GLU A 168 3.73 4.13 7.53
CA GLU A 168 3.71 3.35 6.29
C GLU A 168 2.28 3.26 5.75
N PHE A 169 2.18 3.11 4.43
CA PHE A 169 0.91 2.89 3.73
C PHE A 169 1.09 1.87 2.60
N LEU A 170 0.22 0.86 2.60
CA LEU A 170 0.16 -0.19 1.60
C LEU A 170 -1.22 -0.18 0.96
N ASN A 171 -1.30 -0.62 -0.29
CA ASN A 171 -2.57 -0.70 -1.01
C ASN A 171 -2.78 -2.07 -1.62
N LEU A 172 -4.05 -2.44 -1.77
CA LEU A 172 -4.47 -3.72 -2.31
C LEU A 172 -3.85 -4.89 -1.52
N VAL A 173 -3.87 -4.84 -0.19
CA VAL A 173 -3.15 -5.78 0.66
C VAL A 173 -3.86 -7.13 0.70
N PRO A 174 -3.19 -8.25 0.37
CA PRO A 174 -3.77 -9.58 0.41
C PRO A 174 -4.11 -9.99 1.85
N THR A 175 -5.18 -10.78 2.00
CA THR A 175 -5.57 -11.37 3.28
C THR A 175 -5.63 -12.89 3.18
N SER A 176 -5.51 -13.59 4.31
CA SER A 176 -5.54 -15.06 4.34
C SER A 176 -6.92 -15.66 4.01
N PHE A 177 -7.96 -14.84 3.87
CA PHE A 177 -9.31 -15.27 3.49
C PHE A 177 -9.69 -14.87 2.05
N ASN A 178 -8.67 -14.73 1.18
CA ASN A 178 -8.82 -14.50 -0.26
C ASN A 178 -9.62 -13.23 -0.60
N ARG A 179 -9.43 -12.18 0.22
CA ARG A 179 -9.89 -10.82 -0.03
C ARG A 179 -8.71 -9.86 -0.04
N VAL A 180 -8.94 -8.68 -0.60
CA VAL A 180 -7.92 -7.66 -0.79
C VAL A 180 -8.37 -6.41 -0.06
N MET A 181 -7.62 -6.00 0.96
CA MET A 181 -7.86 -4.77 1.70
C MET A 181 -7.38 -3.58 0.86
N ASP A 182 -8.21 -2.55 0.71
CA ASP A 182 -7.88 -1.45 -0.19
C ASP A 182 -6.65 -0.67 0.26
N ILE A 183 -6.60 -0.29 1.54
CA ILE A 183 -5.48 0.44 2.14
C ILE A 183 -5.22 -0.03 3.57
N PHE A 184 -3.95 -0.17 3.90
CA PHE A 184 -3.44 -0.50 5.22
C PHE A 184 -2.40 0.54 5.66
N LEU A 185 -2.45 0.99 6.91
CA LEU A 185 -1.48 1.92 7.49
C LEU A 185 -0.87 1.38 8.79
N THR A 186 0.39 1.72 9.06
CA THR A 186 1.02 1.59 10.38
C THR A 186 1.18 2.97 11.02
N HIS A 187 1.05 3.07 12.34
CA HIS A 187 1.28 4.29 13.10
C HIS A 187 2.38 4.03 14.14
N VAL A 188 3.48 4.76 13.98
CA VAL A 188 4.67 4.60 14.80
C VAL A 188 5.01 5.94 15.44
N ALA A 189 5.07 5.95 16.77
CA ALA A 189 5.57 7.08 17.53
C ALA A 189 7.08 6.92 17.74
N GLN A 190 7.82 8.01 17.58
CA GLN A 190 9.22 8.08 17.99
C GLN A 190 9.27 8.69 19.41
N ILE A 191 9.73 7.93 20.38
CA ILE A 191 9.97 8.40 21.76
C ILE A 191 11.47 8.24 22.00
N ASP A 192 12.20 9.36 21.99
CA ASP A 192 13.66 9.39 21.93
C ASP A 192 14.20 8.50 20.79
N SER A 193 14.96 7.46 21.12
CA SER A 193 15.51 6.49 20.16
C SER A 193 14.62 5.25 19.96
N ILE A 194 13.42 5.23 20.54
CA ILE A 194 12.52 4.06 20.52
C ILE A 194 11.41 4.31 19.51
N GLU A 195 11.26 3.38 18.56
CA GLU A 195 10.11 3.30 17.67
C GLU A 195 9.03 2.44 18.31
N VAL A 196 7.85 3.02 18.52
CA VAL A 196 6.70 2.34 19.12
C VAL A 196 5.56 2.27 18.12
N LEU A 197 5.35 1.09 17.54
CA LEU A 197 4.15 0.77 16.78
C LEU A 197 2.96 0.71 17.74
N HIS A 198 1.99 1.61 17.57
CA HIS A 198 0.89 1.75 18.53
C HIS A 198 -0.50 1.63 17.89
N LYS A 199 -0.60 1.63 16.56
CA LYS A 199 -1.88 1.51 15.85
C LYS A 199 -1.69 1.02 14.42
N PHE A 200 -2.68 0.27 13.94
CA PHE A 200 -2.89 -0.08 12.56
C PHE A 200 -4.16 0.57 12.04
N THR A 201 -4.26 0.83 10.74
CA THR A 201 -5.51 1.27 10.12
C THR A 201 -5.82 0.43 8.91
N CYS A 202 -7.04 -0.10 8.84
CA CYS A 202 -7.61 -0.66 7.61
C CYS A 202 -8.64 0.31 7.04
N ILE A 203 -8.62 0.50 5.73
CA ILE A 203 -9.57 1.35 5.01
C ILE A 203 -10.20 0.52 3.89
N GLU A 204 -11.53 0.53 3.83
CA GLU A 204 -12.31 0.04 2.70
C GLU A 204 -12.89 1.23 1.94
N LEU A 205 -12.77 1.22 0.61
CA LEU A 205 -13.19 2.30 -0.28
C LEU A 205 -14.42 1.87 -1.09
N LYS A 206 -15.41 2.76 -1.19
CA LYS A 206 -16.57 2.58 -2.07
C LYS A 206 -16.73 3.77 -3.00
N ALA A 207 -16.92 3.50 -4.29
CA ALA A 207 -17.16 4.57 -5.27
C ALA A 207 -18.49 5.29 -5.06
N ASP A 208 -19.50 4.63 -4.46
CA ASP A 208 -20.81 5.23 -4.25
C ASP A 208 -21.30 5.07 -2.80
N ARG A 209 -22.30 4.21 -2.57
CA ARG A 209 -22.92 3.99 -1.27
C ARG A 209 -22.25 2.79 -0.61
N ALA A 210 -21.76 2.98 0.61
CA ALA A 210 -21.39 1.86 1.46
C ALA A 210 -22.63 1.24 2.12
N THR A 211 -22.65 -0.08 2.14
CA THR A 211 -23.75 -0.93 2.64
C THR A 211 -23.29 -1.80 3.81
N GLU A 212 -24.21 -2.55 4.42
CA GLU A 212 -23.88 -3.53 5.45
C GLU A 212 -22.83 -4.57 5.00
N GLN A 213 -22.80 -4.93 3.71
CA GLN A 213 -21.83 -5.87 3.18
C GLN A 213 -20.41 -5.31 3.23
N ASP A 214 -20.26 -4.02 2.94
CA ASP A 214 -18.98 -3.31 2.99
C ASP A 214 -18.52 -3.10 4.43
N LEU A 215 -19.47 -2.79 5.32
CA LEU A 215 -19.23 -2.74 6.76
C LEU A 215 -18.76 -4.10 7.30
N ALA A 216 -19.46 -5.19 6.97
CA ALA A 216 -19.04 -6.54 7.36
C ALA A 216 -17.66 -6.88 6.79
N GLN A 217 -17.32 -6.41 5.59
CA GLN A 217 -16.00 -6.59 5.02
C GLN A 217 -14.91 -5.87 5.83
N VAL A 218 -15.10 -4.59 6.15
CA VAL A 218 -14.08 -3.83 6.90
C VAL A 218 -13.93 -4.34 8.35
N LEU A 219 -15.01 -4.81 8.97
CA LEU A 219 -14.96 -5.47 10.29
C LEU A 219 -14.20 -6.81 10.23
N ARG A 220 -14.33 -7.60 9.16
CA ARG A 220 -13.50 -8.79 8.98
C ARG A 220 -12.02 -8.45 8.84
N TYR A 221 -11.68 -7.33 8.22
CA TYR A 221 -10.29 -6.85 8.18
C TYR A 221 -9.80 -6.45 9.56
N GLU A 222 -10.64 -5.80 10.36
CA GLU A 222 -10.32 -5.46 11.75
C GLU A 222 -9.97 -6.72 12.56
N ASP A 223 -10.85 -7.72 12.57
CA ASP A 223 -10.63 -9.00 13.26
C ASP A 223 -9.35 -9.71 12.78
N TRP A 224 -9.14 -9.70 11.47
CA TRP A 224 -7.98 -10.34 10.87
C TRP A 224 -6.68 -9.64 11.29
N LEU A 225 -6.63 -8.31 11.25
CA LEU A 225 -5.46 -7.54 11.68
C LEU A 225 -5.21 -7.70 13.18
N ALA A 226 -6.26 -7.66 14.00
CA ALA A 226 -6.13 -7.85 15.45
C ALA A 226 -5.43 -9.17 15.76
N ARG A 227 -5.87 -10.27 15.15
CA ARG A 227 -5.28 -11.60 15.34
C ARG A 227 -3.91 -11.74 14.71
N LYS A 228 -3.70 -11.17 13.51
CA LYS A 228 -2.48 -11.38 12.72
C LYS A 228 -1.32 -10.53 13.21
N LEU A 229 -1.57 -9.26 13.56
CA LEU A 229 -0.52 -8.26 13.80
C LEU A 229 -0.57 -7.62 15.20
N ALA A 230 -1.73 -7.63 15.88
CA ALA A 230 -1.90 -6.98 17.17
C ALA A 230 -2.05 -7.95 18.36
N GLY A 231 -1.75 -9.24 18.19
CA GLY A 231 -1.83 -10.22 19.28
C GLY A 231 -3.24 -10.39 19.89
N GLY A 232 -4.29 -10.04 19.14
CA GLY A 232 -5.67 -10.01 19.59
C GLY A 232 -6.13 -8.66 20.16
N ASP A 233 -5.27 -7.65 20.22
CA ASP A 233 -5.65 -6.30 20.66
C ASP A 233 -6.43 -5.57 19.56
N HIS A 234 -7.75 -5.56 19.72
CA HIS A 234 -8.64 -4.86 18.81
C HIS A 234 -8.49 -3.32 18.92
N GLU A 235 -8.08 -2.76 20.06
CA GLU A 235 -7.92 -1.30 20.26
C GLU A 235 -6.74 -0.72 19.46
N MET A 236 -5.78 -1.58 19.11
CA MET A 236 -4.73 -1.22 18.16
C MET A 236 -5.24 -1.05 16.73
N ILE A 237 -6.48 -1.43 16.41
CA ILE A 237 -7.00 -1.38 15.04
C ILE A 237 -8.00 -0.24 14.87
N GLN A 238 -7.66 0.71 13.99
CA GLN A 238 -8.58 1.74 13.50
C GLN A 238 -9.23 1.29 12.19
N THR A 239 -10.55 1.19 12.23
CA THR A 239 -11.36 0.73 11.10
C THR A 239 -11.98 1.94 10.41
N VAL A 240 -11.78 2.08 9.10
CA VAL A 240 -12.26 3.23 8.32
C VAL A 240 -13.04 2.76 7.09
N LEU A 241 -14.21 3.34 6.87
CA LEU A 241 -15.02 3.10 5.68
C LEU A 241 -15.22 4.42 4.95
N VAL A 242 -14.75 4.49 3.70
CA VAL A 242 -14.83 5.68 2.86
C VAL A 242 -15.84 5.45 1.75
N ALA A 243 -16.81 6.35 1.61
CA ALA A 243 -17.82 6.26 0.57
C ALA A 243 -18.34 7.66 0.22
N SER A 244 -19.10 7.79 -0.88
CA SER A 244 -19.78 9.08 -1.12
C SER A 244 -20.97 9.29 -0.19
N ARG A 245 -21.54 8.19 0.31
CA ARG A 245 -22.67 8.14 1.25
C ARG A 245 -22.76 6.77 1.91
N PHE A 246 -23.53 6.68 2.99
CA PHE A 246 -23.72 5.45 3.78
C PHE A 246 -25.20 5.06 3.82
N SER A 247 -25.53 3.77 3.94
CA SER A 247 -26.90 3.34 4.24
C SER A 247 -27.25 3.59 5.71
N ASP A 248 -28.54 3.68 6.01
CA ASP A 248 -29.02 3.90 7.39
C ASP A 248 -28.57 2.75 8.31
N ASP A 249 -28.58 1.51 7.83
CA ASP A 249 -28.09 0.36 8.60
C ASP A 249 -26.61 0.47 9.01
N VAL A 250 -25.77 1.06 8.13
CA VAL A 250 -24.36 1.31 8.46
C VAL A 250 -24.26 2.37 9.55
N LEU A 251 -25.03 3.45 9.43
CA LEU A 251 -25.05 4.52 10.43
C LEU A 251 -25.55 4.01 11.79
N ASP A 252 -26.63 3.23 11.79
CA ASP A 252 -27.24 2.67 13.00
C ASP A 252 -26.32 1.66 13.67
N TYR A 253 -25.64 0.80 12.92
CA TYR A 253 -24.64 -0.11 13.47
C TYR A 253 -23.50 0.66 14.14
N VAL A 254 -22.93 1.68 13.49
CA VAL A 254 -21.81 2.43 14.05
C VAL A 254 -22.21 3.15 15.36
N LYS A 255 -23.44 3.70 15.42
CA LYS A 255 -24.00 4.27 16.67
C LYS A 255 -24.13 3.22 17.77
N ALA A 256 -24.67 2.05 17.43
CA ALA A 256 -24.87 0.96 18.38
C ALA A 256 -23.53 0.45 18.91
N ARG A 257 -22.56 0.23 18.02
CA ARG A 257 -21.21 -0.23 18.37
C ARG A 257 -20.51 0.73 19.31
N GLN A 258 -20.55 2.04 19.02
CA GLN A 258 -19.92 3.05 19.89
C GLN A 258 -20.54 3.07 21.30
N ARG A 259 -21.83 2.76 21.41
CA ARG A 259 -22.54 2.72 22.70
C ARG A 259 -22.26 1.44 23.50
N VAL A 260 -22.14 0.31 22.81
CA VAL A 260 -22.07 -1.02 23.44
C VAL A 260 -20.63 -1.47 23.67
N GLU A 261 -19.74 -1.21 22.70
CA GLU A 261 -18.36 -1.68 22.70
C GLU A 261 -17.35 -0.56 22.98
N GLU A 262 -17.83 0.68 23.14
CA GLU A 262 -16.98 1.90 23.22
C GLU A 262 -16.04 2.08 22.02
N LYS A 263 -16.34 1.37 20.92
CA LYS A 263 -15.56 1.31 19.69
C LYS A 263 -16.40 1.68 18.47
N THR A 264 -15.75 2.23 17.45
CA THR A 264 -16.44 2.72 16.24
C THR A 264 -15.74 2.32 14.95
N VAL A 265 -16.47 2.42 13.85
CA VAL A 265 -15.91 2.47 12.49
C VAL A 265 -15.96 3.91 12.04
N ARG A 266 -14.82 4.49 11.70
CA ARG A 266 -14.75 5.86 11.20
C ARG A 266 -15.38 5.91 9.81
N LEU A 267 -16.44 6.68 9.67
CA LEU A 267 -17.13 6.87 8.40
C LEU A 267 -16.64 8.18 7.78
N ILE A 268 -16.04 8.11 6.59
CA ILE A 268 -15.53 9.29 5.89
C ILE A 268 -16.29 9.44 4.58
N SER A 269 -17.11 10.47 4.45
CA SER A 269 -17.71 10.81 3.18
C SER A 269 -16.71 11.51 2.28
N TYR A 270 -16.85 11.32 0.96
CA TYR A 270 -16.02 12.00 -0.01
C TYR A 270 -16.82 12.67 -1.12
N GLN A 271 -16.27 13.74 -1.67
CA GLN A 271 -16.80 14.42 -2.85
C GLN A 271 -15.65 14.88 -3.77
N VAL A 272 -15.72 14.51 -5.05
CA VAL A 272 -14.80 15.02 -6.09
C VAL A 272 -15.16 16.46 -6.41
N GLU A 273 -14.18 17.35 -6.33
CA GLU A 273 -14.35 18.76 -6.68
C GLU A 273 -14.50 18.97 -8.20
N PRO A 274 -15.10 20.10 -8.64
CA PRO A 274 -15.21 20.43 -10.07
C PRO A 274 -13.88 20.46 -10.84
N ASN A 275 -12.75 20.67 -10.15
CA ASN A 275 -11.42 20.62 -10.75
C ASN A 275 -10.98 19.20 -11.17
N CYS A 276 -11.74 18.16 -10.81
CA CYS A 276 -11.48 16.76 -11.16
C CYS A 276 -10.10 16.24 -10.73
N VAL A 277 -9.49 16.84 -9.70
CA VAL A 277 -8.19 16.44 -9.15
C VAL A 277 -8.25 16.31 -7.62
N THR A 278 -9.07 17.13 -6.98
CA THR A 278 -9.21 17.15 -5.52
C THR A 278 -10.42 16.34 -5.06
N ILE A 279 -10.28 15.68 -3.93
CA ILE A 279 -11.37 15.04 -3.20
C ILE A 279 -11.49 15.72 -1.83
N LEU A 280 -12.67 16.25 -1.53
CA LEU A 280 -13.05 16.71 -0.20
C LEU A 280 -13.44 15.50 0.64
N LEU A 281 -12.96 15.46 1.88
CA LEU A 281 -13.23 14.38 2.84
C LEU A 281 -13.87 14.97 4.09
N ASN A 282 -14.97 14.38 4.55
CA ASN A 282 -15.63 14.78 5.79
C ASN A 282 -15.83 13.55 6.68
N GLU A 283 -15.52 13.67 7.97
CA GLU A 283 -15.82 12.60 8.93
C GLU A 283 -17.27 12.71 9.38
N GLU A 284 -18.05 11.68 9.08
CA GLU A 284 -19.43 11.57 9.52
C GLU A 284 -19.44 11.23 11.02
N ARG A 285 -20.15 12.04 11.81
CA ARG A 285 -20.44 11.73 13.20
C ARG A 285 -21.85 11.19 13.26
N PRO A 286 -22.03 9.88 13.52
CA PRO A 286 -23.36 9.33 13.70
C PRO A 286 -24.00 10.01 14.92
N GLY A 287 -24.98 10.88 14.67
CA GLY A 287 -25.68 11.64 15.72
C GLY A 287 -26.55 10.79 16.64
#